data_AF-A0A9E4HP16-F1
#
_entry.id   AF-A0A9E4HP16-F1
#
_cell.length_a   1.000
_cell.length_b   1.000
_cell.length_c   1.000
_cell.angle_alpha   90.00
_cell.angle_beta   90.00
_cell.angle_gamma   90.00
#
_symmetry.space_group_name_H-M   'P 1'
#
loop_
_entity.id
_entity.type
_entity.pdbx_description
1 polymer ?
#
loop_
_entity_poly.entity_id
_entity_poly.type
_entity_poly.pdbx_seq_one_letter_code
_entity_poly.pdbx_strand_id
1 'polypeptide(L)'
;MPAAAMSGRAPWPRPRRHHPHALAGRPEGDSPDPSDLLGSSPAMVELRRAVLQAAAAPFPVLVEGESGTGKELVARSVHACGPRRAQPFAAINCAAFSDELLETELFGHARGAFTGAVSTRRGLFEEASGGTLFLDEVGELSPRAQAKLLRVLQDGEIRKVGESVSRHVDVRIVAATNRRLRDEVHAGRFRSDLLYRLEVGRPAGSAAWTGRGARPTSGRRRRGRSEAAGRSRRARWRH
;
A
#
# COMPACT_ATOMS: atom_id res chain seq x y z
N MET A 1 39.43 59.84 1.41
CA MET A 1 38.02 59.42 1.38
C MET A 1 37.84 58.20 2.26
N PRO A 2 37.20 58.30 3.43
CA PRO A 2 36.90 57.15 4.30
C PRO A 2 35.40 56.80 4.28
N ALA A 3 35.07 55.52 4.51
CA ALA A 3 34.04 55.03 5.47
C ALA A 3 33.68 53.56 5.19
N ALA A 4 33.58 52.81 6.28
CA ALA A 4 33.31 51.37 6.38
C ALA A 4 31.84 51.07 6.75
N ALA A 5 31.39 49.83 6.51
CA ALA A 5 30.42 49.05 7.31
C ALA A 5 30.25 47.66 6.64
N MET A 6 30.61 46.52 7.27
CA MET A 6 29.81 45.71 8.22
C MET A 6 28.39 45.45 7.69
N SER A 7 27.81 44.25 7.58
CA SER A 7 27.86 43.00 8.35
C SER A 7 27.02 41.96 7.56
N GLY A 8 27.35 40.67 7.55
CA GLY A 8 26.85 39.71 8.54
C GLY A 8 25.44 39.18 8.22
N ARG A 9 25.31 38.07 7.48
CA ARG A 9 24.17 37.16 7.61
C ARG A 9 24.63 35.70 7.50
N ALA A 10 24.44 34.98 8.60
CA ALA A 10 24.73 33.57 8.78
C ALA A 10 23.89 32.68 7.83
N PRO A 11 24.37 31.47 7.49
CA PRO A 11 23.58 30.50 6.75
C PRO A 11 22.39 30.03 7.59
N TRP A 12 21.19 30.12 7.03
CA TRP A 12 19.96 29.62 7.63
C TRP A 12 20.11 28.14 8.00
N PRO A 13 19.67 27.71 9.20
CA PRO A 13 19.63 26.30 9.54
C PRO A 13 18.61 25.61 8.64
N ARG A 14 19.03 24.52 7.98
CA ARG A 14 18.14 23.65 7.20
C ARG A 14 16.97 23.23 8.09
N PRO A 15 15.69 23.41 7.68
CA PRO A 15 14.59 22.89 8.45
C PRO A 15 14.73 21.38 8.56
N ARG A 16 14.73 20.89 9.81
CA ARG A 16 14.74 19.47 10.13
C ARG A 16 13.55 18.82 9.43
N ARG A 17 13.84 17.77 8.68
CA ARG A 17 12.84 16.95 7.99
C ARG A 17 11.94 16.31 9.04
N HIS A 18 10.75 16.87 9.23
CA HIS A 18 9.67 16.20 9.92
C HIS A 18 8.92 15.36 8.89
N HIS A 19 9.20 14.06 8.93
CA HIS A 19 8.53 13.03 8.13
C HIS A 19 7.37 12.43 8.95
N PRO A 20 6.13 12.45 8.45
CA PRO A 20 5.16 11.45 8.81
C PRO A 20 5.23 10.30 7.77
N HIS A 21 5.49 9.12 8.31
CA HIS A 21 5.51 7.77 7.75
C HIS A 21 4.71 7.51 6.45
N ALA A 22 5.38 7.54 5.29
CA ALA A 22 5.09 6.63 4.19
C ALA A 22 6.10 5.47 4.26
N LEU A 23 5.63 4.27 4.58
CA LEU A 23 6.46 3.07 4.65
C LEU A 23 6.84 2.61 3.24
N ALA A 24 7.79 3.31 2.61
CA ALA A 24 8.52 2.79 1.45
C ALA A 24 9.45 1.67 1.94
N GLY A 25 8.92 0.44 2.01
CA GLY A 25 9.69 -0.74 2.35
C GLY A 25 10.75 -1.05 1.30
N ARG A 26 12.02 -1.06 1.70
CA ARG A 26 13.12 -1.68 0.95
C ARG A 26 12.97 -3.22 0.96
N PRO A 27 13.48 -3.94 -0.07
CA PRO A 27 13.37 -5.39 -0.11
C PRO A 27 14.51 -6.00 0.71
N GLU A 28 14.27 -6.31 1.98
CA GLU A 28 15.10 -7.24 2.74
C GLU A 28 14.25 -8.46 3.13
N GLY A 29 14.37 -9.53 2.34
CA GLY A 29 14.49 -10.89 2.86
C GLY A 29 13.27 -11.62 3.45
N ASP A 30 12.05 -11.08 3.42
CA ASP A 30 10.85 -11.81 3.86
C ASP A 30 9.70 -11.53 2.89
N SER A 31 9.59 -12.34 1.82
CA SER A 31 8.37 -12.36 1.02
C SER A 31 7.32 -13.07 1.86
N PRO A 32 6.20 -12.43 2.26
CA PRO A 32 5.20 -13.09 3.06
C PRO A 32 4.63 -14.28 2.27
N ASP A 33 4.85 -15.47 2.79
CA ASP A 33 4.36 -16.72 2.23
C ASP A 33 2.88 -16.85 2.66
N PRO A 34 1.97 -17.44 1.86
CA PRO A 34 0.60 -17.73 2.31
C PRO A 34 0.52 -18.53 3.62
N SER A 35 1.63 -19.12 4.08
CA SER A 35 1.79 -19.68 5.43
C SER A 35 1.85 -18.66 6.57
N ASP A 36 2.02 -17.36 6.28
CA ASP A 36 1.87 -16.26 7.25
C ASP A 36 0.41 -15.98 7.61
N LEU A 37 -0.55 -16.46 6.81
CA LEU A 37 -1.97 -16.52 7.17
C LEU A 37 -2.20 -17.71 8.11
N LEU A 38 -1.85 -17.50 9.38
CA LEU A 38 -2.02 -18.50 10.43
C LEU A 38 -3.49 -18.88 10.66
N GLY A 39 -3.72 -20.17 10.90
CA GLY A 39 -5.03 -20.72 11.29
C GLY A 39 -5.42 -21.96 10.49
N SER A 40 -5.95 -22.97 11.20
CA SER A 40 -6.32 -24.26 10.62
C SER A 40 -7.83 -24.44 10.48
N SER A 41 -8.63 -23.40 10.74
CA SER A 41 -10.09 -23.47 10.61
C SER A 41 -10.49 -23.67 9.14
N PRO A 42 -11.66 -24.29 8.87
CA PRO A 42 -12.19 -24.42 7.51
C PRO A 42 -12.25 -23.07 6.77
N ALA A 43 -12.66 -22.01 7.46
CA ALA A 43 -12.68 -20.64 6.92
C ALA A 43 -11.30 -20.15 6.48
N MET A 44 -10.23 -20.50 7.20
CA MET A 44 -8.86 -20.15 6.79
C MET A 44 -8.35 -20.96 5.61
N VAL A 45 -8.78 -22.23 5.50
CA VAL A 45 -8.47 -23.05 4.31
C VAL A 45 -9.13 -22.46 3.08
N GLU A 46 -10.40 -22.05 3.17
CA GLU A 46 -11.11 -21.38 2.10
C GLU A 46 -10.47 -20.04 1.73
N LEU A 47 -10.10 -19.22 2.73
CA LEU A 47 -9.41 -17.95 2.49
C LEU A 47 -8.08 -18.15 1.74
N ARG A 48 -7.26 -19.14 2.14
CA ARG A 48 -6.01 -19.45 1.42
C ARG A 48 -6.28 -19.86 -0.02
N ARG A 49 -7.30 -20.68 -0.29
CA ARG A 49 -7.70 -21.04 -1.66
C ARG A 49 -8.13 -19.83 -2.48
N ALA A 50 -8.96 -18.96 -1.89
CA ALA A 50 -9.41 -17.73 -2.55
C ALA A 50 -8.24 -16.78 -2.85
N VAL A 51 -7.28 -16.65 -1.94
CA VAL A 51 -6.06 -15.86 -2.14
C VAL A 51 -5.23 -16.40 -3.31
N LEU A 52 -5.02 -17.71 -3.40
CA LEU A 52 -4.26 -18.32 -4.50
C LEU A 52 -4.95 -18.14 -5.85
N GLN A 53 -6.28 -18.31 -5.91
CA GLN A 53 -7.07 -18.06 -7.12
C GLN A 53 -7.00 -16.59 -7.54
N ALA A 54 -7.18 -15.68 -6.59
CA ALA A 54 -7.07 -14.25 -6.84
C ALA A 54 -5.66 -13.91 -7.33
N ALA A 55 -4.61 -14.40 -6.67
CA ALA A 55 -3.21 -14.13 -7.01
C ALA A 55 -2.85 -14.48 -8.47
N ALA A 56 -3.41 -15.58 -9.00
CA ALA A 56 -3.19 -16.01 -10.39
C ALA A 56 -3.84 -15.08 -11.44
N ALA A 57 -4.91 -14.38 -11.09
CA ALA A 57 -5.62 -13.48 -11.99
C ALA A 57 -4.96 -12.09 -12.06
N PRO A 58 -4.97 -11.41 -13.23
CA PRO A 58 -4.44 -10.06 -13.36
C PRO A 58 -5.39 -8.97 -12.86
N PHE A 59 -6.62 -9.33 -12.50
CA PHE A 59 -7.69 -8.39 -12.15
C PHE A 59 -7.52 -7.76 -10.76
N PRO A 60 -8.18 -6.62 -10.51
CA PRO A 60 -8.29 -6.05 -9.18
C PRO A 60 -8.91 -7.02 -8.18
N VAL A 61 -8.51 -6.94 -6.91
CA VAL A 61 -9.05 -7.77 -5.83
C VAL A 61 -9.67 -6.88 -4.77
N LEU A 62 -10.93 -7.14 -4.39
CA LEU A 62 -11.60 -6.46 -3.28
C LEU A 62 -11.64 -7.38 -2.05
N VAL A 63 -11.10 -6.90 -0.94
CA VAL A 63 -11.07 -7.57 0.37
C VAL A 63 -12.00 -6.82 1.33
N GLU A 64 -13.20 -7.34 1.52
CA GLU A 64 -14.15 -6.81 2.50
C GLU A 64 -13.83 -7.40 3.88
N GLY A 65 -13.99 -6.65 4.97
CA GLY A 65 -13.83 -7.21 6.31
C GLY A 65 -13.62 -6.16 7.39
N GLU A 66 -13.91 -6.53 8.64
CA GLU A 66 -13.82 -5.61 9.77
C GLU A 66 -12.39 -5.03 9.92
N SER A 67 -12.28 -3.82 10.46
CA SER A 67 -10.96 -3.22 10.73
C SER A 67 -10.18 -4.07 11.74
N GLY A 68 -8.88 -4.21 11.53
CA GLY A 68 -8.02 -5.05 12.38
C GLY A 68 -8.09 -6.56 12.11
N THR A 69 -8.75 -7.01 11.03
CA THR A 69 -8.80 -8.43 10.64
C THR A 69 -7.66 -8.86 9.72
N GLY A 70 -6.57 -8.08 9.63
CA GLY A 70 -5.38 -8.43 8.85
C GLY A 70 -5.59 -8.44 7.32
N LYS A 71 -6.46 -7.57 6.80
CA LYS A 71 -6.66 -7.37 5.34
C LYS A 71 -5.36 -7.08 4.60
N GLU A 72 -4.42 -6.38 5.24
CA GLU A 72 -3.07 -6.16 4.69
C GLU A 72 -2.30 -7.47 4.47
N LEU A 73 -2.41 -8.45 5.39
CA LEU A 73 -1.76 -9.76 5.21
C LEU A 73 -2.34 -10.50 4.02
N VAL A 74 -3.66 -10.42 3.82
CA VAL A 74 -4.33 -10.97 2.63
C VAL A 74 -3.80 -10.32 1.36
N ALA A 75 -3.72 -8.98 1.33
CA ALA A 75 -3.21 -8.25 0.16
C ALA A 75 -1.75 -8.58 -0.16
N ARG A 76 -0.90 -8.67 0.86
CA ARG A 76 0.50 -9.09 0.72
C ARG A 76 0.61 -10.53 0.22
N SER A 77 -0.24 -11.43 0.71
CA SER A 77 -0.28 -12.83 0.24
C SER A 77 -0.70 -12.93 -1.22
N VAL A 78 -1.70 -12.15 -1.66
CA VAL A 78 -2.13 -12.06 -3.06
C VAL A 78 -0.97 -11.61 -3.95
N HIS A 79 -0.21 -10.60 -3.52
CA HIS A 79 0.96 -10.12 -4.25
C HIS A 79 2.07 -11.17 -4.32
N ALA A 80 2.44 -11.76 -3.18
CA ALA A 80 3.53 -12.72 -3.07
C ALA A 80 3.26 -14.03 -3.84
N CYS A 81 2.00 -14.46 -3.93
CA CYS A 81 1.60 -15.63 -4.71
C CYS A 81 1.39 -15.33 -6.20
N GLY A 82 1.38 -14.05 -6.59
CA GLY A 82 1.04 -13.63 -7.94
C GLY A 82 2.23 -13.61 -8.91
N PRO A 83 1.97 -13.32 -10.20
CA PRO A 83 3.02 -13.17 -11.21
C PRO A 83 3.91 -11.95 -10.94
N ARG A 84 3.42 -10.95 -10.19
CA ARG A 84 4.12 -9.70 -9.85
C ARG A 84 4.88 -9.75 -8.52
N ARG A 85 5.09 -10.94 -7.93
CA ARG A 85 5.70 -11.10 -6.59
C ARG A 85 7.11 -10.51 -6.41
N ALA A 86 7.85 -10.32 -7.51
CA ALA A 86 9.19 -9.73 -7.50
C ALA A 86 9.17 -8.21 -7.78
N GLN A 87 7.99 -7.63 -8.02
CA GLN A 87 7.78 -6.24 -8.36
C GLN A 87 7.39 -5.43 -7.12
N PRO A 88 7.37 -4.09 -7.19
CA PRO A 88 7.04 -3.27 -6.03
C PRO A 88 5.65 -3.58 -5.45
N PHE A 89 5.56 -3.57 -4.13
CA PHE A 89 4.30 -3.56 -3.38
C PHE A 89 4.23 -2.26 -2.59
N ALA A 90 3.25 -1.42 -2.91
CA ALA A 90 2.96 -0.21 -2.17
C ALA A 90 1.62 -0.36 -1.43
N ALA A 91 1.50 0.26 -0.27
CA ALA A 91 0.29 0.22 0.54
C ALA A 91 -0.03 1.62 1.08
N ILE A 92 -1.31 1.97 1.07
CA ILE A 92 -1.81 3.22 1.66
C ILE A 92 -3.17 2.98 2.32
N ASN A 93 -3.35 3.55 3.51
CA ASN A 93 -4.65 3.61 4.16
C ASN A 93 -5.33 4.93 3.81
N CYS A 94 -6.40 4.88 3.03
CA CYS A 94 -7.11 6.05 2.54
C CYS A 94 -7.76 6.86 3.67
N ALA A 95 -8.13 6.23 4.78
CA ALA A 95 -8.75 6.89 5.94
C ALA A 95 -7.76 7.76 6.74
N ALA A 96 -6.45 7.58 6.55
CA ALA A 96 -5.42 8.21 7.35
C ALA A 96 -5.01 9.62 6.86
N PHE A 97 -5.53 10.06 5.72
CA PHE A 97 -5.13 11.29 5.05
C PHE A 97 -6.35 12.18 4.79
N SER A 98 -6.13 13.49 4.72
CA SER A 98 -7.13 14.38 4.11
C SER A 98 -7.19 14.12 2.60
N ASP A 99 -8.31 14.48 1.98
CA ASP A 99 -8.53 14.30 0.53
C ASP A 99 -7.39 14.84 -0.33
N GLU A 100 -6.90 16.04 -0.02
CA GLU A 100 -5.82 16.69 -0.75
C GLU A 100 -4.50 15.93 -0.61
N LEU A 101 -4.14 15.54 0.61
CA LEU A 101 -2.92 14.79 0.87
C LEU A 101 -2.98 13.41 0.21
N LEU A 102 -4.12 12.73 0.31
CA LEU A 102 -4.35 11.44 -0.33
C LEU A 102 -4.18 11.53 -1.85
N GLU A 103 -4.72 12.57 -2.49
CA GLU A 103 -4.51 12.80 -3.92
C GLU A 103 -3.04 12.99 -4.26
N THR A 104 -2.29 13.76 -3.46
CA THR A 104 -0.87 14.00 -3.72
C THR A 104 -0.01 12.76 -3.47
N GLU A 105 -0.34 11.91 -2.51
CA GLU A 105 0.36 10.65 -2.26
C GLU A 105 0.05 9.62 -3.34
N LEU A 106 -1.22 9.44 -3.72
CA LEU A 106 -1.61 8.49 -4.76
C LEU A 106 -1.07 8.88 -6.14
N PHE A 107 -1.32 10.11 -6.57
CA PHE A 107 -1.10 10.55 -7.95
C PHE A 107 0.15 11.39 -8.14
N GLY A 108 0.77 11.87 -7.06
CA GLY A 108 1.88 12.82 -7.13
C GLY A 108 1.41 14.24 -7.45
N HIS A 109 2.36 15.16 -7.50
CA HIS A 109 2.09 16.56 -7.83
C HIS A 109 3.20 17.16 -8.68
N ALA A 110 2.84 18.11 -9.53
CA ALA A 110 3.80 18.93 -10.26
C ALA A 110 4.32 20.07 -9.36
N ARG A 111 5.51 20.59 -9.69
CA ARG A 111 6.00 21.84 -9.09
C ARG A 111 4.97 22.96 -9.31
N GLY A 112 4.65 23.69 -8.25
CA GLY A 112 3.68 24.79 -8.28
C GLY A 112 2.20 24.36 -8.22
N ALA A 113 1.90 23.07 -8.01
CA ALA A 113 0.52 22.59 -7.92
C ALA A 113 -0.27 23.18 -6.74
N PHE A 114 0.41 23.54 -5.65
CA PHE A 114 -0.15 24.21 -4.47
C PHE A 114 0.94 24.99 -3.73
N THR A 115 0.56 25.81 -2.75
CA THR A 115 1.50 26.57 -1.92
C THR A 115 2.41 25.62 -1.14
N GLY A 116 3.70 25.58 -1.49
CA GLY A 116 4.68 24.65 -0.91
C GLY A 116 5.15 23.52 -1.84
N ALA A 117 4.53 23.38 -3.03
CA ALA A 117 4.97 22.43 -4.06
C ALA A 117 6.26 22.91 -4.78
N VAL A 118 7.38 22.93 -4.06
CA VAL A 118 8.68 23.43 -4.55
C VAL A 118 9.32 22.53 -5.61
N SER A 119 8.93 21.26 -5.68
CA SER A 119 9.43 20.27 -6.63
C SER A 119 8.31 19.34 -7.09
N THR A 120 8.45 18.76 -8.28
CA THR A 120 7.58 17.66 -8.74
C THR A 120 7.86 16.40 -7.93
N ARG A 121 6.80 15.68 -7.54
CA ARG A 121 6.88 14.40 -6.83
C ARG A 121 6.07 13.33 -7.55
N ARG A 122 6.60 12.10 -7.55
CA ARG A 122 5.90 10.91 -8.06
C ARG A 122 4.88 10.44 -7.04
N GLY A 123 3.75 9.93 -7.53
CA GLY A 123 2.75 9.28 -6.68
C GLY A 123 2.97 7.79 -6.53
N LEU A 124 2.25 7.16 -5.60
CA LEU A 124 2.28 5.73 -5.36
C LEU A 124 1.92 4.91 -6.60
N PHE A 125 1.03 5.39 -7.47
CA PHE A 125 0.76 4.72 -8.75
C PHE A 125 1.99 4.62 -9.66
N GLU A 126 2.82 5.68 -9.70
CA GLU A 126 4.07 5.63 -10.47
C GLU A 126 5.11 4.75 -9.79
N GLU A 127 5.20 4.80 -8.46
CA GLU A 127 6.17 4.02 -7.68
C GLU A 127 5.85 2.52 -7.71
N ALA A 128 4.56 2.17 -7.76
CA ALA A 128 4.07 0.80 -7.82
C ALA A 128 3.91 0.26 -9.26
N SER A 129 4.27 1.03 -10.28
CA SER A 129 4.16 0.60 -11.69
C SER A 129 4.97 -0.67 -11.95
N GLY A 130 4.38 -1.63 -12.67
CA GLY A 130 4.84 -3.02 -12.82
C GLY A 130 4.46 -3.95 -11.66
N GLY A 131 4.01 -3.40 -10.54
CA GLY A 131 3.78 -4.09 -9.27
C GLY A 131 2.32 -4.11 -8.82
N THR A 132 2.11 -3.93 -7.52
CA THR A 132 0.81 -3.97 -6.86
C THR A 132 0.64 -2.80 -5.89
N LEU A 133 -0.52 -2.14 -5.91
CA LEU A 133 -0.90 -1.10 -4.96
C LEU A 133 -2.07 -1.61 -4.11
N PHE A 134 -1.86 -1.62 -2.80
CA PHE A 134 -2.87 -1.91 -1.80
C PHE A 134 -3.52 -0.62 -1.30
N LEU A 135 -4.85 -0.54 -1.44
CA LEU A 135 -5.69 0.57 -0.99
C LEU A 135 -6.55 0.10 0.19
N ASP A 136 -6.16 0.43 1.42
CA ASP A 136 -6.97 0.12 2.60
C ASP A 136 -8.01 1.20 2.85
N GLU A 137 -9.16 0.78 3.34
CA GLU A 137 -10.34 1.62 3.56
C GLU A 137 -10.76 2.43 2.31
N VAL A 138 -10.85 1.77 1.15
CA VAL A 138 -11.25 2.38 -0.14
C VAL A 138 -12.64 3.04 -0.10
N GLY A 139 -13.49 2.66 0.85
CA GLY A 139 -14.79 3.29 1.09
C GLY A 139 -14.70 4.74 1.61
N GLU A 140 -13.53 5.17 2.07
CA GLU A 140 -13.28 6.56 2.53
C GLU A 140 -12.84 7.49 1.39
N LEU A 141 -12.67 6.97 0.16
CA LEU A 141 -12.26 7.81 -0.96
C LEU A 141 -13.29 8.90 -1.25
N SER A 142 -12.82 10.14 -1.42
CA SER A 142 -13.66 11.23 -1.90
C SER A 142 -14.19 10.96 -3.33
N PRO A 143 -15.32 11.55 -3.75
CA PRO A 143 -15.86 11.36 -5.10
C PRO A 143 -14.85 11.67 -6.21
N ARG A 144 -13.97 12.65 -5.97
CA ARG A 144 -12.91 13.03 -6.90
C ARG A 144 -11.80 11.99 -6.97
N ALA A 145 -11.36 11.45 -5.84
CA ALA A 145 -10.39 10.36 -5.79
C ALA A 145 -10.96 9.08 -6.43
N GLN A 146 -12.23 8.77 -6.21
CA GLN A 146 -12.94 7.66 -6.87
C GLN A 146 -12.93 7.80 -8.40
N ALA A 147 -13.23 8.99 -8.93
CA ALA A 147 -13.21 9.24 -10.37
C ALA A 147 -11.80 9.08 -10.97
N LYS A 148 -10.75 9.47 -10.24
CA LYS A 148 -9.37 9.26 -10.69
C LYS A 148 -8.97 7.79 -10.64
N LEU A 149 -9.30 7.06 -9.57
CA LEU A 149 -9.05 5.63 -9.46
C LEU A 149 -9.74 4.85 -10.58
N LEU A 150 -10.98 5.22 -10.92
CA LEU A 150 -11.70 4.63 -12.04
C LEU A 150 -10.94 4.76 -13.36
N ARG A 151 -10.36 5.93 -13.66
CA ARG A 151 -9.52 6.13 -14.85
C ARG A 151 -8.28 5.25 -14.86
N VAL A 152 -7.64 5.06 -13.69
CA VAL A 152 -6.50 4.12 -13.61
C VAL A 152 -6.95 2.70 -13.92
N LEU A 153 -8.10 2.27 -13.39
CA LEU A 153 -8.62 0.91 -13.61
C LEU A 153 -9.11 0.66 -15.03
N GLN A 154 -9.55 1.71 -15.74
CA GLN A 154 -10.07 1.62 -17.11
C GLN A 154 -8.98 1.78 -18.16
N ASP A 155 -8.17 2.82 -18.03
CA ASP A 155 -7.26 3.28 -19.07
C ASP A 155 -5.79 3.00 -18.71
N GLY A 156 -5.50 2.65 -17.46
CA GLY A 156 -4.12 2.54 -16.97
C GLY A 156 -3.43 3.90 -16.91
N GLU A 157 -4.17 5.01 -16.83
CA GLU A 157 -3.62 6.36 -16.85
C GLU A 157 -3.78 7.10 -15.54
N ILE A 158 -2.77 7.88 -15.18
CA ILE A 158 -2.81 8.84 -14.07
C ILE A 158 -2.47 10.25 -14.54
N ARG A 159 -2.89 11.23 -13.74
CA ARG A 159 -2.49 12.63 -13.86
C ARG A 159 -2.07 13.18 -12.51
N LYS A 160 -0.90 13.83 -12.45
CA LYS A 160 -0.43 14.51 -11.24
C LYS A 160 -1.35 15.67 -10.89
N VAL A 161 -1.42 15.98 -9.60
CA VAL A 161 -2.07 17.21 -9.14
C VAL A 161 -1.34 18.41 -9.75
N GLY A 162 -2.08 19.32 -10.37
CA GLY A 162 -1.54 20.49 -11.05
C GLY A 162 -0.97 20.24 -12.45
N GLU A 163 -1.14 19.03 -13.01
CA GLU A 163 -0.68 18.68 -14.36
C GLU A 163 -1.85 18.16 -15.21
N SER A 164 -1.88 18.53 -16.49
CA SER A 164 -2.88 18.03 -17.45
C SER A 164 -2.39 16.82 -18.25
N VAL A 165 -1.10 16.49 -18.16
CA VAL A 165 -0.45 15.42 -18.92
C VAL A 165 -0.77 14.07 -18.29
N SER A 166 -1.39 13.18 -19.07
CA SER A 166 -1.60 11.77 -18.70
C SER A 166 -0.30 10.98 -18.76
N ARG A 167 -0.19 9.98 -17.88
CA ARG A 167 0.94 9.03 -17.84
C ARG A 167 0.38 7.62 -17.68
N HIS A 168 0.85 6.70 -18.51
CA HIS A 168 0.50 5.29 -18.39
C HIS A 168 1.23 4.66 -17.19
N VAL A 169 0.49 3.84 -16.44
CA VAL A 169 0.97 3.04 -15.32
C VAL A 169 0.37 1.64 -15.42
N ASP A 170 1.18 0.63 -15.12
CA ASP A 170 0.72 -0.76 -15.06
C ASP A 170 0.71 -1.23 -13.61
N VAL A 171 -0.40 -1.03 -12.90
CA VAL A 171 -0.51 -1.34 -11.46
C VAL A 171 -1.67 -2.27 -11.20
N ARG A 172 -1.39 -3.40 -10.55
CA ARG A 172 -2.44 -4.26 -10.02
C ARG A 172 -3.01 -3.67 -8.74
N ILE A 173 -4.33 -3.55 -8.63
CA ILE A 173 -4.99 -3.00 -7.45
C ILE A 173 -5.50 -4.11 -6.53
N VAL A 174 -5.18 -4.00 -5.24
CA VAL A 174 -5.86 -4.74 -4.18
C VAL A 174 -6.52 -3.71 -3.28
N ALA A 175 -7.84 -3.68 -3.22
CA ALA A 175 -8.60 -2.76 -2.40
C ALA A 175 -9.15 -3.48 -1.17
N ALA A 176 -9.25 -2.78 -0.06
CA ALA A 176 -9.85 -3.28 1.17
C ALA A 176 -10.79 -2.24 1.78
N THR A 177 -11.80 -2.72 2.50
CA THR A 177 -12.79 -1.86 3.16
C THR A 177 -13.50 -2.61 4.29
N ASN A 178 -13.84 -1.89 5.35
CA ASN A 178 -14.79 -2.38 6.37
C ASN A 178 -16.26 -2.05 6.05
N ARG A 179 -16.49 -1.10 5.14
CA ARG A 179 -17.84 -0.67 4.72
C ARG A 179 -18.39 -1.60 3.65
N ARG A 180 -19.71 -1.76 3.65
CA ARG A 180 -20.44 -2.39 2.56
C ARG A 180 -20.57 -1.40 1.40
N LEU A 181 -19.71 -1.53 0.40
CA LEU A 181 -19.67 -0.58 -0.72
C LEU A 181 -20.99 -0.51 -1.49
N ARG A 182 -21.75 -1.61 -1.53
CA ARG A 182 -23.10 -1.62 -2.11
C ARG A 182 -24.03 -0.64 -1.39
N ASP A 183 -24.00 -0.58 -0.06
CA ASP A 183 -24.82 0.36 0.71
C ASP A 183 -24.34 1.81 0.49
N GLU A 184 -23.02 2.02 0.39
CA GLU A 184 -22.43 3.33 0.06
C GLU A 184 -22.80 3.80 -1.36
N VAL A 185 -22.95 2.89 -2.32
CA VAL A 185 -23.46 3.19 -3.66
C VAL A 185 -24.92 3.63 -3.60
N HIS A 186 -25.78 2.90 -2.88
CA HIS A 186 -27.19 3.29 -2.72
C HIS A 186 -27.33 4.65 -2.03
N ALA A 187 -26.41 4.97 -1.11
CA ALA A 187 -26.38 6.26 -0.44
C ALA A 187 -25.70 7.39 -1.25
N GLY A 188 -25.26 7.13 -2.48
CA GLY A 188 -24.61 8.11 -3.35
C GLY A 188 -23.20 8.54 -2.92
N ARG A 189 -22.59 7.83 -1.96
CA ARG A 189 -21.24 8.13 -1.44
C ARG A 189 -20.14 7.38 -2.20
N PHE A 190 -20.50 6.31 -2.88
CA PHE A 190 -19.58 5.53 -3.71
C PHE A 190 -20.11 5.36 -5.12
N ARG A 191 -19.25 5.42 -6.13
CA ARG A 191 -19.68 5.26 -7.52
C ARG A 191 -19.92 3.79 -7.88
N SER A 192 -21.05 3.52 -8.52
CA SER A 192 -21.43 2.18 -8.97
C SER A 192 -20.47 1.60 -10.02
N ASP A 193 -19.97 2.44 -10.93
CA ASP A 193 -19.01 2.06 -11.97
C ASP A 193 -17.66 1.60 -11.39
N LEU A 194 -17.17 2.29 -10.36
CA LEU A 194 -15.97 1.93 -9.63
C LEU A 194 -16.16 0.62 -8.86
N LEU A 195 -17.30 0.46 -8.18
CA LEU A 195 -17.60 -0.79 -7.47
C LEU A 195 -17.59 -1.97 -8.43
N TYR A 196 -18.23 -1.84 -9.58
CA TYR A 196 -18.25 -2.90 -10.59
C TYR A 196 -16.82 -3.28 -11.02
N ARG A 197 -15.95 -2.30 -11.31
CA ARG A 197 -14.55 -2.58 -11.70
C ARG A 197 -13.72 -3.24 -10.60
N LEU A 198 -14.00 -2.95 -9.33
CA LEU A 198 -13.34 -3.59 -8.19
C LEU A 198 -13.89 -5.00 -7.90
N GLU A 199 -15.18 -5.26 -8.16
CA GLU A 199 -15.81 -6.56 -7.95
C GLU A 199 -15.53 -7.59 -9.06
N VAL A 200 -15.17 -7.16 -10.28
CA VAL A 200 -14.96 -8.07 -11.44
C VAL A 200 -13.89 -9.14 -11.18
N GLY A 201 -12.89 -8.90 -10.32
CA GLY A 201 -11.88 -9.90 -9.95
C GLY A 201 -12.23 -10.77 -8.74
N ARG A 202 -13.47 -10.72 -8.24
CA ARG A 202 -13.92 -11.58 -7.14
C ARG A 202 -13.97 -13.05 -7.61
N PRO A 203 -13.22 -13.98 -6.99
CA PRO A 203 -13.30 -15.38 -7.36
C PRO A 203 -14.74 -15.90 -7.17
N ALA A 204 -15.32 -16.46 -8.23
CA ALA A 204 -16.66 -17.04 -8.20
C ALA A 204 -16.73 -18.13 -7.12
N GLY A 205 -17.59 -17.94 -6.12
CA GLY A 205 -17.76 -18.89 -5.01
C GLY A 205 -17.20 -18.44 -3.66
N SER A 206 -16.50 -17.30 -3.57
CA SER A 206 -16.31 -16.67 -2.26
C SER A 206 -17.63 -16.04 -1.84
N ALA A 207 -18.32 -16.64 -0.86
CA ALA A 207 -19.19 -15.85 0.01
C ALA A 207 -18.38 -14.64 0.45
N ALA A 208 -18.99 -13.45 0.50
CA ALA A 208 -18.28 -12.23 0.89
C ALA A 208 -17.50 -12.60 2.15
N TRP A 209 -16.17 -12.51 2.14
CA TRP A 209 -15.41 -12.85 3.32
C TRP A 209 -15.76 -11.78 4.35
N THR A 210 -16.87 -11.97 5.04
CA THR A 210 -17.23 -11.20 6.21
C THR A 210 -16.29 -11.78 7.27
N GLY A 211 -15.36 -10.97 7.80
CA GLY A 211 -14.33 -11.37 8.76
C GLY A 211 -14.80 -12.02 10.08
N ARG A 212 -16.01 -12.59 10.13
CA ARG A 212 -16.53 -13.40 11.22
C ARG A 212 -15.78 -14.73 11.28
N GLY A 213 -14.88 -14.83 12.26
CA GLY A 213 -14.35 -16.10 12.76
C GLY A 213 -12.90 -16.43 12.39
N ALA A 214 -12.23 -15.61 11.58
CA ALA A 214 -10.85 -15.83 11.19
C ALA A 214 -10.03 -14.54 11.35
N ARG A 215 -9.24 -14.46 12.42
CA ARG A 215 -8.21 -13.43 12.58
C ARG A 215 -6.88 -14.00 12.07
N PRO A 216 -6.40 -13.62 10.87
CA PRO A 216 -5.04 -13.94 10.48
C PRO A 216 -4.09 -13.24 11.45
N THR A 217 -3.41 -14.04 12.27
CA THR A 217 -2.34 -13.56 13.15
C THR A 217 -1.01 -13.66 12.41
N SER A 218 -0.15 -12.65 12.54
CA SER A 218 1.20 -12.71 11.97
C SER A 218 2.06 -13.68 12.80
N GLY A 219 2.43 -14.79 12.19
CA GLY A 219 3.34 -15.75 12.78
C GLY A 219 4.78 -15.28 12.65
N ARG A 220 5.26 -14.39 13.53
CA ARG A 220 6.69 -14.07 13.59
C ARG A 220 7.43 -15.35 14.02
N ARG A 221 7.84 -16.20 13.07
CA ARG A 221 8.77 -17.30 13.30
C ARG A 221 10.05 -16.67 13.84
N ARG A 222 10.24 -16.72 15.17
CA ARG A 222 11.57 -16.68 15.77
C ARG A 222 12.33 -17.89 15.21
N ARG A 223 12.92 -17.77 14.03
CA ARG A 223 13.97 -18.70 13.60
C ARG A 223 15.10 -18.53 14.61
N GLY A 224 15.32 -19.59 15.38
CA GLY A 224 16.40 -19.66 16.34
C GLY A 224 17.72 -19.36 15.67
N ARG A 225 18.48 -18.43 16.26
CA ARG A 225 19.93 -18.39 16.06
C ARG A 225 20.51 -19.64 16.74
N SER A 226 20.70 -20.71 15.97
CA SER A 226 21.73 -21.71 16.28
C SER A 226 22.92 -21.41 15.36
N GLU A 227 24.06 -21.23 16.04
CA GLU A 227 25.43 -21.53 15.62
C GLU A 227 26.04 -20.81 14.40
N ALA A 228 26.92 -19.86 14.70
CA ALA A 228 28.30 -19.88 14.18
C ALA A 228 29.14 -18.80 14.91
N ALA A 229 29.80 -19.17 16.00
CA ALA A 229 30.88 -18.37 16.56
C ALA A 229 32.07 -19.28 16.90
N GLY A 230 33.03 -19.29 15.97
CA GLY A 230 34.45 -19.17 16.30
C GLY A 230 35.10 -20.33 17.04
N ARG A 231 35.71 -21.24 16.28
CA ARG A 231 36.93 -21.91 16.73
C ARG A 231 38.00 -20.85 17.05
N SER A 232 38.86 -21.20 18.00
CA SER A 232 40.28 -20.83 18.11
C SER A 232 40.70 -19.73 19.10
N ARG A 233 41.09 -20.22 20.29
CA ARG A 233 42.45 -20.13 20.90
C ARG A 233 42.75 -19.10 22.00
N ARG A 234 43.45 -19.67 23.01
CA ARG A 234 44.39 -19.10 24.02
C ARG A 234 43.71 -18.47 25.24
N ALA A 235 44.20 -18.60 26.48
CA ALA A 235 45.25 -19.40 27.13
C ALA A 235 45.24 -18.99 28.63
N ARG A 236 45.58 -19.92 29.54
CA ARG A 236 46.07 -19.70 30.93
C ARG A 236 45.06 -19.04 31.90
N TRP A 237 44.89 -19.48 33.14
CA TRP A 237 45.91 -19.81 34.14
C TRP A 237 45.42 -20.88 35.12
N ARG A 238 46.36 -21.74 35.53
CA ARG A 238 46.31 -22.49 36.80
C ARG A 238 46.92 -21.59 37.87
N HIS A 239 46.25 -21.42 39.00
CA HIS A 239 46.68 -21.82 40.34
C HIS A 239 45.61 -21.44 41.36
#